data_AF-A0A812JAN4-F1
#
_entry.id   AF-A0A812JAN4-F1
#
_cell.length_a   1.000
_cell.length_b   1.000
_cell.length_c   1.000
_cell.angle_alpha   90.00
_cell.angle_beta   90.00
_cell.angle_gamma   90.00
#
_symmetry.space_group_name_H-M   'P 1'
#
loop_
_entity.id
_entity.type
_entity.pdbx_description
1 polymer ?
#
loop_
_entity_poly.entity_id
_entity_poly.type
_entity_poly.pdbx_seq_one_letter_code
_entity_poly.pdbx_strand_id
1 'polypeptide(L)'
;MARFIALTGAVLLCSGALFTAFVAAPRAAPAPTAPHAATAALSAVTLVAPQAAHAEDGAVWIPALSAIGAGFAIGLAAIGSGVGQGIASGRCIDGISRQPEVADDLRGVLLLSLAFMESLTIYGLVIALVLLFANPLIK
;
A
#
# COMPACT_ATOMS: atom_id res chain seq x y z
N MET A 1 -23.28 1.11 21.39
CA MET A 1 -22.50 -0.12 21.69
C MET A 1 -22.65 -1.19 20.60
N ALA A 2 -23.87 -1.65 20.27
CA ALA A 2 -24.09 -2.74 19.29
C ALA A 2 -23.60 -2.47 17.86
N ARG A 3 -23.71 -1.22 17.36
CA ARG A 3 -23.21 -0.83 16.02
C ARG A 3 -21.68 -0.79 15.92
N PHE A 4 -20.98 -0.58 17.04
CA PHE A 4 -19.52 -0.50 17.07
C PHE A 4 -18.89 -1.89 16.92
N ILE A 5 -19.46 -2.91 17.57
CA ILE A 5 -19.01 -4.30 17.51
C ILE A 5 -19.24 -4.91 16.11
N ALA A 6 -20.36 -4.55 15.46
CA ALA A 6 -20.65 -4.99 14.09
C ALA A 6 -19.68 -4.42 13.05
N LEU A 7 -19.23 -3.16 13.24
CA LEU A 7 -18.30 -2.49 12.33
C LEU A 7 -16.89 -3.07 12.44
N THR A 8 -16.44 -3.40 13.65
CA THR A 8 -15.11 -4.03 13.86
C THR A 8 -15.06 -5.45 13.29
N GLY A 9 -16.18 -6.19 13.32
CA GLY A 9 -16.29 -7.52 12.71
C GLY A 9 -16.17 -7.51 11.19
N ALA A 10 -16.76 -6.50 10.52
CA ALA A 10 -16.69 -6.36 9.06
C ALA A 10 -15.28 -6.02 8.55
N VAL A 11 -14.52 -5.25 9.31
CA VAL A 11 -13.13 -4.89 8.97
C VAL A 11 -12.19 -6.10 9.06
N LEU A 12 -12.39 -7.00 10.04
CA LEU A 12 -11.58 -8.22 10.14
C LEU A 12 -11.85 -9.21 8.99
N LEU A 13 -13.10 -9.28 8.52
CA LEU A 13 -13.50 -10.15 7.40
C LEU A 13 -12.94 -9.67 6.05
N CYS A 14 -12.74 -8.36 5.85
CA CYS A 14 -12.15 -7.81 4.62
C CYS A 14 -10.64 -8.03 4.51
N SER A 15 -9.91 -8.04 5.63
CA SER A 15 -8.45 -8.23 5.62
C SER A 15 -8.03 -9.64 5.18
N GLY A 16 -8.88 -10.65 5.32
CA GLY A 16 -8.59 -12.03 4.91
C GLY A 16 -8.60 -12.26 3.40
N ALA A 17 -9.25 -11.38 2.61
CA ALA A 17 -9.42 -11.56 1.17
C ALA A 17 -8.25 -11.04 0.32
N LEU A 18 -7.35 -10.24 0.91
CA LEU A 18 -6.23 -9.62 0.19
C LEU A 18 -5.06 -10.58 -0.07
N PHE A 19 -4.99 -11.72 0.61
CA PHE A 19 -3.89 -12.69 0.45
C PHE A 19 -4.10 -13.72 -0.68
N THR A 20 -5.33 -13.90 -1.18
CA THR A 20 -5.62 -14.94 -2.21
C THR A 20 -5.61 -14.40 -3.65
N ALA A 21 -5.43 -13.09 -3.85
CA ALA A 21 -5.51 -12.46 -5.17
C ALA A 21 -4.22 -12.53 -6.02
N PHE A 22 -3.14 -13.14 -5.53
CA PHE A 22 -1.83 -13.01 -6.19
C PHE A 22 -1.49 -14.05 -7.26
N VAL A 23 -2.25 -15.14 -7.48
CA VAL A 23 -1.88 -16.11 -8.54
C VAL A 23 -3.09 -16.70 -9.26
N ALA A 24 -3.36 -16.21 -10.47
CA ALA A 24 -3.91 -17.02 -11.57
C ALA A 24 -3.71 -16.31 -12.92
N ALA A 25 -2.87 -16.89 -13.78
CA ALA A 25 -2.57 -16.41 -15.13
C ALA A 25 -3.80 -16.51 -16.07
N PRO A 26 -3.96 -15.60 -17.06
CA PRO A 26 -5.12 -15.64 -17.94
C PRO A 26 -4.96 -16.72 -19.02
N ARG A 27 -5.84 -17.73 -19.02
CA ARG A 27 -6.10 -18.58 -20.19
C ARG A 27 -7.54 -18.37 -20.64
N ALA A 28 -7.70 -18.13 -21.94
CA ALA A 28 -9.00 -17.94 -22.57
C ALA A 28 -9.73 -19.27 -22.80
N ALA A 29 -10.95 -19.41 -22.24
CA ALA A 29 -12.13 -20.16 -22.75
C ALA A 29 -13.15 -20.40 -21.59
N PRO A 30 -14.37 -20.89 -21.88
CA PRO A 30 -15.59 -20.16 -22.23
C PRO A 30 -16.57 -20.01 -21.03
N ALA A 31 -17.62 -19.19 -21.22
CA ALA A 31 -18.50 -18.65 -20.18
C ALA A 31 -19.13 -19.67 -19.19
N PRO A 32 -18.99 -19.45 -17.87
CA PRO A 32 -19.79 -20.11 -16.85
C PRO A 32 -20.82 -19.16 -16.21
N THR A 33 -22.07 -19.60 -16.14
CA THR A 33 -23.16 -18.97 -15.37
C THR A 33 -23.00 -19.32 -13.89
N ALA A 34 -22.45 -18.42 -13.07
CA ALA A 34 -22.40 -18.50 -11.60
C ALA A 34 -22.15 -17.08 -11.01
N PRO A 35 -22.52 -16.82 -9.75
CA PRO A 35 -23.36 -15.69 -9.38
C PRO A 35 -22.58 -14.37 -9.22
N HIS A 36 -23.10 -13.32 -9.85
CA HIS A 36 -22.62 -11.94 -9.73
C HIS A 36 -22.71 -11.35 -8.30
N ALA A 37 -23.22 -12.09 -7.31
CA ALA A 37 -23.51 -11.60 -5.97
C ALA A 37 -22.26 -11.19 -5.17
N ALA A 38 -21.14 -11.92 -5.31
CA ALA A 38 -19.92 -11.65 -4.53
C ALA A 38 -19.14 -10.43 -5.06
N THR A 39 -19.04 -10.30 -6.38
CA THR A 39 -18.40 -9.14 -7.02
C THR A 39 -19.28 -7.90 -6.92
N ALA A 40 -20.62 -8.07 -7.00
CA ALA A 40 -21.59 -7.00 -6.78
C ALA A 40 -21.51 -6.45 -5.35
N ALA A 41 -21.29 -7.31 -4.34
CA ALA A 41 -21.14 -6.88 -2.95
C ALA A 41 -19.87 -6.05 -2.72
N LEU A 42 -18.75 -6.42 -3.35
CA LEU A 42 -17.51 -5.66 -3.28
C LEU A 42 -17.65 -4.31 -4.00
N SER A 43 -18.30 -4.30 -5.18
CA SER A 43 -18.62 -3.06 -5.89
C SER A 43 -19.71 -2.24 -5.21
N ALA A 44 -20.61 -2.85 -4.44
CA ALA A 44 -21.63 -2.16 -3.67
C ALA A 44 -21.02 -1.53 -2.42
N VAL A 45 -20.01 -2.16 -1.79
CA VAL A 45 -19.25 -1.52 -0.71
C VAL A 45 -18.45 -0.33 -1.24
N THR A 46 -17.84 -0.43 -2.43
CA THR A 46 -17.15 0.71 -3.04
C THR A 46 -18.10 1.77 -3.60
N LEU A 47 -19.31 1.37 -4.05
CA LEU A 47 -20.36 2.29 -4.49
C LEU A 47 -21.21 2.85 -3.36
N VAL A 48 -21.19 2.34 -2.12
CA VAL A 48 -21.91 2.89 -0.94
C VAL A 48 -20.99 3.74 -0.06
N ALA A 49 -19.68 3.56 -0.16
CA ALA A 49 -18.70 4.38 0.55
C ALA A 49 -18.72 5.89 0.19
N PRO A 50 -18.95 6.33 -1.08
CA PRO A 50 -18.90 7.75 -1.39
C PRO A 50 -20.15 8.55 -1.00
N GLN A 51 -21.29 7.92 -0.68
CA GLN A 51 -22.55 8.64 -0.39
C GLN A 51 -22.75 8.94 1.10
N ALA A 52 -21.88 8.42 1.97
CA ALA A 52 -21.84 8.80 3.39
C ALA A 52 -20.90 9.99 3.65
N ALA A 53 -20.31 10.58 2.60
CA ALA A 53 -19.45 11.76 2.67
C ALA A 53 -20.24 13.09 2.79
N HIS A 54 -21.49 13.04 3.24
CA HIS A 54 -22.17 14.25 3.73
C HIS A 54 -21.73 14.48 5.17
N ALA A 55 -21.02 15.59 5.36
CA ALA A 55 -20.48 16.05 6.63
C ALA A 55 -21.58 16.20 7.68
N GLU A 56 -21.56 15.33 8.68
CA GLU A 56 -22.09 15.64 10.01
C GLU A 56 -20.90 16.24 10.78
N ASP A 57 -21.02 17.51 11.19
CA ASP A 57 -20.01 18.23 11.97
C ASP A 57 -19.57 17.40 13.19
N GLY A 58 -18.38 16.78 13.14
CA GLY A 58 -17.86 15.87 14.17
C GLY A 58 -17.50 14.44 13.74
N ALA A 59 -17.51 14.14 12.43
CA ALA A 59 -17.15 12.83 11.87
C ALA A 59 -15.70 12.38 12.17
N VAL A 60 -15.47 11.71 13.30
CA VAL A 60 -14.19 11.07 13.71
C VAL A 60 -13.66 10.05 12.69
N TRP A 61 -14.54 9.47 11.86
CA TRP A 61 -14.19 8.41 10.93
C TRP A 61 -13.28 8.87 9.78
N ILE A 62 -13.38 10.12 9.31
CA ILE A 62 -12.50 10.64 8.24
C ILE A 62 -11.04 10.73 8.71
N PRO A 63 -10.71 11.39 9.85
CA PRO A 63 -9.35 11.39 10.36
C PRO A 63 -8.85 10.00 10.75
N ALA A 64 -9.71 9.13 11.28
CA ALA A 64 -9.33 7.74 11.59
C ALA A 64 -8.91 6.95 10.34
N LEU A 65 -9.70 7.01 9.26
CA LEU A 65 -9.37 6.35 8.00
C LEU A 65 -8.14 7.00 7.33
N SER A 66 -7.97 8.31 7.46
CA SER A 66 -6.80 9.02 6.93
C SER A 66 -5.51 8.61 7.63
N ALA A 67 -5.54 8.41 8.95
CA ALA A 67 -4.39 7.89 9.70
C ALA A 67 -4.01 6.46 9.30
N ILE A 68 -5.00 5.59 9.07
CA ILE A 68 -4.78 4.23 8.57
C ILE A 68 -4.20 4.29 7.15
N GLY A 69 -4.77 5.10 6.25
CA GLY A 69 -4.29 5.29 4.89
C GLY A 69 -2.86 5.80 4.83
N ALA A 70 -2.50 6.74 5.70
CA ALA A 70 -1.13 7.24 5.83
C ALA A 70 -0.14 6.14 6.24
N GLY A 71 -0.50 5.31 7.23
CA GLY A 71 0.31 4.19 7.66
C GLY A 71 0.57 3.17 6.54
N PHE A 72 -0.46 2.85 5.74
CA PHE A 72 -0.30 1.97 4.58
C PHE A 72 0.53 2.60 3.46
N ALA A 73 0.35 3.88 3.18
CA ALA A 73 1.10 4.58 2.13
C ALA A 73 2.61 4.52 2.37
N ILE A 74 3.08 4.88 3.58
CA ILE A 74 4.50 4.80 3.92
C ILE A 74 4.96 3.36 4.18
N GLY A 75 4.14 2.53 4.82
CA GLY A 75 4.50 1.16 5.17
C GLY A 75 4.78 0.30 3.94
N LEU A 76 3.89 0.35 2.94
CA LEU A 76 4.08 -0.41 1.70
C LEU A 76 5.25 0.13 0.86
N ALA A 77 5.42 1.45 0.82
CA ALA A 77 6.54 2.07 0.11
C ALA A 77 7.89 1.66 0.73
N ALA A 78 8.00 1.71 2.07
CA ALA A 78 9.21 1.37 2.80
C ALA A 78 9.57 -0.13 2.71
N ILE A 79 8.58 -1.02 2.61
CA ILE A 79 8.86 -2.46 2.38
C ILE A 79 9.54 -2.65 1.02
N GLY A 80 9.05 -1.96 -0.03
CA GLY A 80 9.62 -2.03 -1.36
C GLY A 80 11.07 -1.55 -1.42
N SER A 81 11.36 -0.37 -0.85
CA SER A 81 12.73 0.13 -0.82
C SER A 81 13.63 -0.70 0.08
N GLY A 82 13.19 -1.03 1.30
CA GLY A 82 14.02 -1.75 2.27
C GLY A 82 14.52 -3.10 1.76
N VAL A 83 13.64 -3.87 1.11
CA VAL A 83 14.03 -5.16 0.49
C VAL A 83 14.97 -4.93 -0.69
N GLY A 84 14.65 -3.99 -1.57
CA GLY A 84 15.46 -3.67 -2.74
C GLY A 84 16.88 -3.19 -2.37
N GLN A 85 16.99 -2.31 -1.40
CA GLN A 85 18.24 -1.75 -0.90
C GLN A 85 19.11 -2.82 -0.23
N GLY A 86 18.49 -3.72 0.55
CA GLY A 86 19.21 -4.85 1.16
C GLY A 86 19.83 -5.79 0.12
N ILE A 87 19.08 -6.15 -0.92
CA ILE A 87 19.58 -7.01 -2.00
C ILE A 87 20.68 -6.29 -2.79
N ALA A 88 20.45 -5.04 -3.20
CA ALA A 88 21.42 -4.26 -3.98
C ALA A 88 22.73 -4.06 -3.22
N SER A 89 22.65 -3.72 -1.92
CA SER A 89 23.82 -3.55 -1.06
C SER A 89 24.59 -4.85 -0.88
N GLY A 90 23.91 -5.98 -0.65
CA GLY A 90 24.55 -7.29 -0.55
C GLY A 90 25.32 -7.67 -1.82
N ARG A 91 24.71 -7.47 -3.00
CA ARG A 91 25.37 -7.71 -4.30
C ARG A 91 26.55 -6.78 -4.56
N CYS A 92 26.46 -5.53 -4.10
CA CYS A 92 27.57 -4.59 -4.19
C CYS A 92 28.76 -5.03 -3.33
N ILE A 93 28.51 -5.44 -2.08
CA ILE A 93 29.55 -5.94 -1.17
C ILE A 93 30.22 -7.19 -1.74
N ASP A 94 29.45 -8.13 -2.30
CA ASP A 94 30.00 -9.31 -2.97
C ASP A 94 30.89 -8.94 -4.17
N GLY A 95 30.48 -7.93 -4.95
CA GLY A 95 31.27 -7.39 -6.06
C GLY A 95 32.59 -6.77 -5.60
N ILE A 96 32.53 -5.92 -4.58
CA ILE A 96 33.71 -5.27 -3.97
C ILE A 96 34.68 -6.31 -3.40
N SER A 97 34.15 -7.35 -2.75
CA SER A 97 34.96 -8.43 -2.16
C SER A 97 35.76 -9.19 -3.21
N ARG A 98 35.18 -9.41 -4.41
CA ARG A 98 35.85 -10.10 -5.52
C ARG A 98 36.82 -9.21 -6.29
N GLN A 99 36.50 -7.92 -6.42
CA GLN A 99 37.28 -6.95 -7.20
C GLN A 99 37.36 -5.63 -6.43
N PRO A 100 38.33 -5.49 -5.48
CA PRO A 100 38.43 -4.28 -4.66
C PRO A 100 38.87 -3.05 -5.46
N GLU A 101 39.49 -3.25 -6.61
CA GLU A 101 39.95 -2.21 -7.53
C GLU A 101 38.81 -1.40 -8.19
N VAL A 102 37.60 -1.97 -8.31
CA VAL A 102 36.41 -1.28 -8.84
C VAL A 102 35.44 -0.81 -7.75
N ALA A 103 35.89 -0.79 -6.49
CA ALA A 103 35.00 -0.54 -5.35
C ALA A 103 34.34 0.83 -5.37
N ASP A 104 35.04 1.85 -5.86
CA ASP A 104 34.53 3.23 -5.88
C ASP A 104 33.42 3.40 -6.92
N ASP A 105 33.61 2.82 -8.11
CA ASP A 105 32.60 2.79 -9.17
C ASP A 105 31.33 2.04 -8.72
N LEU A 106 31.50 0.88 -8.07
CA LEU A 106 30.38 0.09 -7.54
C LEU A 106 29.60 0.85 -6.45
N ARG A 107 30.29 1.57 -5.56
CA ARG A 107 29.65 2.43 -4.54
C ARG A 107 28.89 3.57 -5.21
N GLY A 108 29.43 4.19 -6.26
CA GLY A 108 28.75 5.23 -7.02
C GLY A 108 27.43 4.75 -7.62
N VAL A 109 27.44 3.61 -8.33
CA VAL A 109 26.23 3.01 -8.93
C VAL A 109 25.24 2.55 -7.85
N LEU A 110 25.73 2.00 -6.74
CA LEU A 110 24.89 1.64 -5.60
C LEU A 110 24.17 2.86 -5.05
N LEU A 111 24.89 3.94 -4.71
CA LEU A 111 24.28 5.14 -4.12
C LEU A 111 23.25 5.79 -5.05
N LEU A 112 23.51 5.83 -6.36
CA LEU A 112 22.54 6.30 -7.34
C LEU A 112 21.26 5.44 -7.34
N SER A 113 21.43 4.11 -7.29
CA SER A 113 20.30 3.17 -7.25
C SER A 113 19.50 3.30 -5.95
N LEU A 114 20.19 3.43 -4.80
CA LEU A 114 19.56 3.64 -3.50
C LEU A 114 18.78 4.96 -3.47
N ALA A 115 19.31 6.04 -4.06
CA ALA A 115 18.62 7.32 -4.14
C ALA A 115 17.31 7.24 -4.93
N PHE A 116 17.28 6.51 -6.04
CA PHE A 116 16.05 6.29 -6.80
C PHE A 116 15.03 5.44 -6.03
N MET A 117 15.46 4.40 -5.32
CA MET A 117 14.56 3.62 -4.45
C MET A 117 13.95 4.47 -3.33
N GLU A 118 14.78 5.28 -2.67
CA GLU A 118 14.32 6.17 -1.60
C GLU A 118 13.38 7.27 -2.11
N SER A 119 13.53 7.74 -3.35
CA SER A 119 12.62 8.75 -3.91
C SER A 119 11.15 8.28 -3.93
N LEU A 120 10.91 6.98 -4.18
CA LEU A 120 9.57 6.40 -4.14
C LEU A 120 9.06 6.26 -2.71
N THR A 121 9.94 5.91 -1.77
CA THR A 121 9.60 5.87 -0.33
C THR A 121 9.23 7.26 0.19
N ILE A 122 9.94 8.29 -0.26
CA ILE A 122 9.62 9.68 0.06
C ILE A 122 8.28 10.09 -0.55
N TYR A 123 7.88 9.61 -1.73
CA TYR A 123 6.51 9.84 -2.22
C TYR A 123 5.44 9.23 -1.32
N GLY A 124 5.66 8.01 -0.81
CA GLY A 124 4.79 7.41 0.21
C GLY A 124 4.73 8.25 1.50
N LEU A 125 5.88 8.78 1.94
CA LEU A 125 5.98 9.65 3.11
C LEU A 125 5.23 10.96 2.89
N VAL A 126 5.38 11.59 1.73
CA VAL A 126 4.69 12.85 1.38
C VAL A 126 3.18 12.64 1.42
N ILE A 127 2.67 11.55 0.85
CA ILE A 127 1.22 11.24 0.90
C ILE A 127 0.77 11.05 2.36
N ALA A 128 1.54 10.34 3.17
CA ALA A 128 1.23 10.15 4.58
C ALA A 128 1.19 11.49 5.35
N LEU A 129 2.16 12.38 5.12
CA LEU A 129 2.19 13.70 5.73
C LEU A 129 1.02 14.59 5.28
N VAL A 130 0.63 14.51 4.00
CA VAL A 130 -0.53 15.23 3.49
C VAL A 130 -1.81 14.74 4.16
N LEU A 131 -2.00 13.43 4.31
CA LEU A 131 -3.20 12.87 4.98
C LEU A 131 -3.27 13.21 6.47
N LEU A 132 -2.14 13.36 7.15
CA LEU A 132 -2.09 13.69 8.58
C LEU A 132 -2.20 15.20 8.86
N PHE A 133 -1.51 16.03 8.09
CA PHE A 133 -1.32 17.44 8.44
C PHE A 133 -1.95 18.43 7.45
N ALA A 134 -2.24 18.00 6.22
CA ALA A 134 -2.81 18.84 5.18
C ALA A 134 -4.03 18.16 4.52
N ASN A 135 -4.83 17.46 5.34
CA ASN A 135 -5.87 16.57 4.86
C ASN A 135 -6.93 17.36 4.06
N PRO A 136 -7.10 17.09 2.74
CA PRO A 136 -8.07 17.82 1.95
C PRO A 136 -9.52 17.45 2.27
N LEU A 137 -9.74 16.35 3.00
CA LEU A 137 -11.06 15.78 3.30
C LEU A 137 -11.70 16.30 4.59
N ILE A 138 -10.96 17.03 5.42
CA ILE A 138 -11.40 17.52 6.75
C ILE A 138 -11.32 19.05 6.82
N LYS A 139 -11.72 19.75 5.75
CA LYS A 139 -11.84 21.21 5.78
C LYS A 139 -13.17 21.65 6.38
#